data_AF-A0A6V7H9R8-F1
#
_entry.id   AF-A0A6V7H9R8-F1
#
_cell.length_a   1.000
_cell.length_b   1.000
_cell.length_c   1.000
_cell.angle_alpha   90.00
_cell.angle_beta   90.00
_cell.angle_gamma   90.00
#
_symmetry.space_group_name_H-M   'P 1'
#
loop_
_entity.id
_entity.type
_entity.pdbx_description
1 polymer ?
#
loop_
_entity_poly.entity_id
_entity_poly.type
_entity_poly.pdbx_seq_one_letter_code
_entity_poly.pdbx_strand_id
1 'polypeptide(L)'
;MEVNHLTIDECVLEKALRRKFSNETVKILHAEYYSLSEKGLNFLSDLYEIHIRYTDISSNNEKTKESKSVNVVVKVEPLNELLHSIVSQQDLFVTELKVLRDVLPRIKRFVSQQLGPDLLYGCNDSRILIMENLIERGFAMKDRQKGLSLEHCRLVLQQLARLHAGSVAVFEQDPEIVESLTDGGILSTKCPKTFIRMMEVSLLRIAEELRSWPDEKCACTASKLMKLSGTIGAECTHIYDHDADEFCVLNHGDCWINNIMFRENQNGQPVELLLVDYQMSVYTSPAVDLLYFLNICPEFDIKYTEDDYFLKIYLNTLEETMKDTACKRKPPTMMQLKEAMHKRRLYAVFSGVILYLRMMANKEDTEDFVLLYDKLSGETRMNVFKNPDAVKLAHKMIPIMDERGYFD
;
A
#
# COMPACT_ATOMS: atom_id res chain seq x y z
N MET A 1 -17.92 -4.44 -26.97
CA MET A 1 -17.64 -5.89 -27.00
C MET A 1 -17.54 -6.32 -25.56
N GLU A 2 -18.49 -7.13 -25.12
CA GLU A 2 -18.59 -7.66 -23.77
C GLU A 2 -17.34 -8.50 -23.46
N VAL A 3 -16.65 -8.16 -22.37
CA VAL A 3 -15.47 -8.89 -21.90
C VAL A 3 -15.95 -10.18 -21.25
N ASN A 4 -16.04 -11.25 -22.06
CA ASN A 4 -16.50 -12.57 -21.65
C ASN A 4 -15.37 -13.44 -21.04
N HIS A 5 -14.46 -12.83 -20.28
CA HIS A 5 -13.31 -13.52 -19.68
C HIS A 5 -13.18 -13.36 -18.17
N LEU A 6 -14.16 -12.75 -17.48
CA LEU A 6 -14.25 -12.91 -16.03
C LEU A 6 -14.78 -14.31 -15.76
N THR A 7 -13.93 -15.20 -15.24
CA THR A 7 -14.29 -16.51 -14.66
C THR A 7 -15.13 -16.40 -13.37
N ILE A 8 -15.74 -15.23 -13.15
CA ILE A 8 -16.67 -14.97 -12.05
C ILE A 8 -18.05 -15.40 -12.53
N ASP A 9 -18.36 -16.68 -12.34
CA ASP A 9 -19.69 -17.21 -12.58
C ASP A 9 -20.59 -17.09 -11.34
N GLU A 10 -21.86 -17.43 -11.49
CA GLU A 10 -22.82 -17.44 -10.39
C GLU A 10 -22.36 -18.33 -9.24
N CYS A 11 -21.69 -19.47 -9.51
CA CYS A 11 -21.23 -20.40 -8.48
C CYS A 11 -20.16 -19.78 -7.58
N VAL A 12 -19.23 -19.01 -8.15
CA VAL A 12 -18.23 -18.25 -7.38
C VAL A 12 -18.91 -17.20 -6.49
N LEU A 13 -19.88 -16.47 -7.04
CA LEU A 13 -20.65 -15.48 -6.27
C LEU A 13 -21.49 -16.11 -5.15
N GLU A 14 -22.12 -17.25 -5.40
CA GLU A 14 -22.82 -18.02 -4.38
C GLU A 14 -21.89 -18.43 -3.25
N LYS A 15 -20.72 -19.02 -3.57
CA LYS A 15 -19.72 -19.39 -2.55
C LYS A 15 -19.31 -18.19 -1.69
N ALA A 16 -19.07 -17.04 -2.31
CA ALA A 16 -18.71 -15.81 -1.60
C ALA A 16 -19.83 -15.35 -0.64
N LEU A 17 -21.09 -15.32 -1.11
CA LEU A 17 -22.21 -14.88 -0.29
C LEU A 17 -22.59 -15.89 0.80
N ARG A 18 -22.51 -17.19 0.52
CA ARG A 18 -22.74 -18.25 1.52
C ARG A 18 -21.76 -18.12 2.69
N ARG A 19 -20.49 -17.85 2.40
CA ARG A 19 -19.47 -17.58 3.42
C ARG A 19 -19.74 -16.29 4.18
N LYS A 20 -20.06 -15.19 3.49
CA LYS A 20 -20.38 -13.89 4.12
C LYS A 20 -21.53 -14.00 5.12
N PHE A 21 -22.61 -14.66 4.73
CA PHE A 21 -23.84 -14.73 5.52
C PHE A 21 -23.92 -16.00 6.39
N SER A 22 -22.91 -16.88 6.36
CA SER A 22 -22.96 -18.20 7.00
C SER A 22 -24.25 -18.96 6.66
N ASN A 23 -24.63 -18.92 5.38
CA ASN A 23 -25.91 -19.41 4.89
C ASN A 23 -25.76 -20.16 3.58
N GLU A 24 -25.89 -21.49 3.60
CA GLU A 24 -25.71 -22.36 2.43
C GLU A 24 -26.84 -22.29 1.40
N THR A 25 -27.98 -21.67 1.72
CA THR A 25 -29.15 -21.61 0.83
C THR A 25 -29.23 -20.32 0.03
N VAL A 26 -28.12 -19.58 -0.09
CA VAL A 26 -28.04 -18.44 -1.00
C VAL A 26 -28.00 -18.92 -2.46
N LYS A 27 -28.86 -18.31 -3.28
CA LYS A 27 -28.89 -18.45 -4.74
C LYS A 27 -28.86 -17.10 -5.43
N ILE A 28 -28.00 -16.94 -6.44
CA ILE A 28 -27.96 -15.70 -7.24
C ILE A 28 -29.19 -15.64 -8.16
N LEU A 29 -29.79 -14.46 -8.23
CA LEU A 29 -30.87 -14.14 -9.16
C LEU A 29 -30.34 -13.34 -10.37
N HIS A 30 -29.40 -12.43 -10.12
CA HIS A 30 -28.82 -11.54 -11.11
C HIS A 30 -27.55 -10.87 -10.57
N ALA A 31 -26.59 -10.59 -11.44
CA ALA A 31 -25.37 -9.87 -11.10
C ALA A 31 -25.02 -8.84 -12.20
N GLU A 32 -24.75 -7.59 -11.80
CA GLU A 32 -24.34 -6.51 -12.70
C GLU A 32 -22.91 -6.08 -12.37
N TYR A 33 -22.09 -5.88 -13.40
CA TYR A 33 -20.64 -5.67 -13.27
C TYR A 33 -20.29 -4.25 -13.72
N TYR A 34 -19.56 -3.54 -12.88
CA TYR A 34 -19.08 -2.18 -13.14
C TYR A 34 -17.58 -2.13 -12.94
N SER A 35 -16.82 -1.65 -13.93
CA SER A 35 -15.38 -1.48 -13.79
C SER A 35 -15.08 -0.30 -12.85
N LEU A 36 -14.21 -0.53 -11.86
CA LEU A 36 -13.64 0.49 -10.98
C LEU A 36 -12.20 0.87 -11.39
N SER A 37 -11.68 0.29 -12.47
CA SER A 37 -10.32 0.55 -12.95
C SER A 37 -10.21 1.94 -13.59
N GLU A 38 -9.78 2.93 -12.81
CA GLU A 38 -9.39 4.24 -13.32
C GLU A 38 -7.89 4.33 -13.62
N LYS A 39 -7.54 5.06 -14.69
CA LYS A 39 -6.15 5.37 -15.03
C LYS A 39 -5.47 6.14 -13.90
N GLY A 40 -4.41 5.56 -13.33
CA GLY A 40 -3.61 6.18 -12.28
C GLY A 40 -3.95 5.77 -10.84
N LEU A 41 -4.90 4.84 -10.65
CA LEU A 41 -5.30 4.32 -9.34
C LEU A 41 -5.01 2.82 -9.20
N ASN A 42 -5.34 1.99 -10.20
CA ASN A 42 -5.19 0.53 -10.13
C ASN A 42 -4.21 0.04 -11.21
N PHE A 43 -2.95 -0.10 -10.85
CA PHE A 43 -1.87 -0.35 -11.82
C PHE A 43 -1.55 -1.82 -12.04
N LEU A 44 -1.80 -2.67 -11.04
CA LEU A 44 -1.37 -4.07 -10.99
C LEU A 44 -2.55 -5.03 -10.73
N SER A 45 -3.79 -4.55 -10.86
CA SER A 45 -4.99 -5.38 -10.80
C SER A 45 -6.15 -4.68 -11.51
N ASP A 46 -7.13 -5.48 -11.93
CA ASP A 46 -8.41 -4.96 -12.39
C ASP A 46 -9.46 -5.06 -11.27
N LEU A 47 -10.16 -3.96 -11.00
CA LEU A 47 -11.19 -3.87 -9.98
C LEU A 47 -12.57 -3.74 -10.61
N TYR A 48 -13.52 -4.49 -10.06
CA TYR A 48 -14.92 -4.45 -10.45
C TYR A 48 -15.80 -4.31 -9.20
N GLU A 49 -16.82 -3.47 -9.30
CA GLU A 49 -17.97 -3.52 -8.39
C GLU A 49 -19.01 -4.46 -9.01
N ILE A 50 -19.54 -5.38 -8.20
CA ILE A 50 -20.62 -6.26 -8.62
C ILE A 50 -21.84 -6.02 -7.75
N HIS A 51 -22.95 -5.65 -8.38
CA HIS A 51 -24.25 -5.53 -7.73
C HIS A 51 -24.99 -6.85 -7.85
N ILE A 52 -25.18 -7.53 -6.72
CA ILE A 52 -25.71 -8.90 -6.69
C ILE A 52 -27.11 -8.89 -6.09
N ARG A 53 -28.09 -9.37 -6.85
CA ARG A 53 -29.42 -9.74 -6.33
C ARG A 53 -29.46 -11.23 -6.04
N TYR A 54 -29.90 -11.60 -4.85
CA TYR A 54 -29.92 -12.99 -4.39
C TYR A 54 -31.17 -13.31 -3.56
N THR A 55 -31.47 -14.60 -3.41
CA THR A 55 -32.55 -15.10 -2.56
C THR A 55 -32.04 -16.19 -1.63
N ASP A 56 -32.74 -16.38 -0.52
CA ASP A 56 -32.59 -17.54 0.35
C ASP A 56 -33.64 -18.61 -0.02
N ILE A 57 -33.19 -19.80 -0.43
CA ILE A 57 -34.08 -20.89 -0.84
C ILE A 57 -34.65 -21.71 0.33
N SER A 58 -34.21 -21.47 1.57
CA SER A 58 -34.74 -22.14 2.78
C SER A 58 -36.13 -21.64 3.22
N SER A 59 -36.57 -20.49 2.70
CA SER A 59 -37.90 -19.94 2.97
C SER A 59 -38.98 -20.76 2.27
N ASN A 60 -39.65 -21.65 3.01
CA ASN A 60 -40.77 -22.48 2.55
C ASN A 60 -42.03 -21.68 2.15
N ASN A 61 -42.02 -20.36 2.25
CA ASN A 61 -43.12 -19.51 1.79
C ASN A 61 -42.80 -18.96 0.39
N GLU A 62 -43.36 -19.57 -0.65
CA GLU A 62 -43.25 -19.08 -2.04
C GLU A 62 -43.73 -17.62 -2.22
N LYS A 63 -44.55 -17.11 -1.28
CA LYS A 63 -45.03 -15.73 -1.25
C LYS A 63 -44.06 -14.72 -0.62
N THR A 64 -42.95 -15.17 -0.01
CA THR A 64 -41.93 -14.31 0.63
C THR A 64 -40.51 -14.80 0.32
N LYS A 65 -40.22 -15.14 -0.95
CA LYS A 65 -38.83 -15.14 -1.45
C LYS A 65 -38.41 -13.69 -1.61
N GLU A 66 -38.04 -13.06 -0.49
CA GLU A 66 -37.60 -11.67 -0.48
C GLU A 66 -36.26 -11.57 -1.23
N SER A 67 -36.27 -10.82 -2.33
CA SER A 67 -35.05 -10.52 -3.09
C SER A 67 -34.20 -9.57 -2.26
N LYS A 68 -32.98 -9.97 -1.96
CA LYS A 68 -31.97 -9.16 -1.27
C LYS A 68 -30.93 -8.66 -2.27
N SER A 69 -30.24 -7.58 -1.91
CA SER A 69 -29.13 -7.01 -2.68
C SER A 69 -27.88 -6.84 -1.84
N VAL A 70 -26.72 -7.04 -2.45
CA VAL A 70 -25.42 -6.78 -1.83
C VAL A 70 -24.44 -6.37 -2.91
N ASN A 71 -23.62 -5.36 -2.61
CA ASN A 71 -22.54 -4.95 -3.49
C ASN A 71 -21.20 -5.46 -2.94
N VAL A 72 -20.36 -5.94 -3.84
CA VAL A 72 -19.03 -6.48 -3.52
C VAL A 72 -18.00 -5.90 -4.46
N VAL A 73 -16.75 -5.84 -4.00
CA VAL A 73 -15.61 -5.49 -4.85
C VAL A 73 -14.89 -6.77 -5.24
N VAL A 74 -14.57 -6.91 -6.52
CA VAL A 74 -13.79 -8.02 -7.05
C VAL A 74 -12.48 -7.50 -7.62
N LYS A 75 -11.38 -8.08 -7.17
CA LYS A 75 -10.02 -7.83 -7.65
C LYS A 75 -9.53 -9.07 -8.37
N VAL A 76 -9.01 -8.88 -9.58
CA VAL A 76 -8.40 -9.92 -10.40
C VAL A 76 -7.04 -9.45 -10.92
N GLU A 77 -6.18 -10.41 -11.29
CA GLU A 77 -4.93 -10.07 -11.96
C GLU A 77 -5.21 -9.33 -13.29
N PRO A 78 -4.30 -8.45 -13.73
CA PRO A 78 -4.50 -7.62 -14.91
C PRO A 78 -4.79 -8.45 -16.17
N LEU A 79 -5.72 -7.96 -17.01
CA LEU A 79 -5.95 -8.57 -18.34
C LEU A 79 -4.78 -8.34 -19.31
N ASN A 80 -3.93 -7.33 -19.06
CA ASN A 80 -2.75 -7.07 -19.87
C ASN A 80 -1.64 -8.09 -19.57
N GLU A 81 -1.18 -8.82 -20.59
CA GLU A 81 -0.21 -9.93 -20.46
C GLU A 81 1.12 -9.52 -19.79
N LEU A 82 1.63 -8.33 -20.10
CA LEU A 82 2.88 -7.83 -19.51
C LEU A 82 2.70 -7.58 -18.01
N LEU A 83 1.63 -6.87 -17.64
CA LEU A 83 1.33 -6.59 -16.23
C LEU A 83 1.02 -7.88 -15.46
N HIS A 84 0.26 -8.80 -16.05
CA HIS A 84 0.00 -10.13 -15.48
C HIS A 84 1.32 -10.88 -15.19
N SER A 85 2.25 -10.89 -16.14
CA SER A 85 3.57 -11.52 -15.96
C SER A 85 4.35 -10.91 -14.80
N ILE A 86 4.34 -9.57 -14.69
CA ILE A 86 5.01 -8.83 -13.61
C ILE A 86 4.39 -9.12 -12.24
N VAL A 87 3.05 -9.18 -12.17
CA VAL A 87 2.30 -9.49 -10.95
C VAL A 87 2.57 -10.92 -10.50
N SER A 88 2.52 -11.87 -11.44
CA SER A 88 2.80 -13.29 -11.20
C SER A 88 4.23 -13.53 -10.72
N GLN A 89 5.23 -12.88 -11.32
CA GLN A 89 6.65 -13.05 -10.95
C GLN A 89 6.98 -12.54 -9.55
N GLN A 90 6.17 -11.64 -9.01
CA GLN A 90 6.35 -11.03 -7.69
C GLN A 90 5.44 -11.64 -6.62
N ASP A 91 4.64 -12.66 -6.96
CA ASP A 91 3.69 -13.31 -6.04
C ASP A 91 2.69 -12.34 -5.37
N LEU A 92 2.36 -11.21 -6.02
CA LEU A 92 1.56 -10.14 -5.40
C LEU A 92 0.16 -10.61 -4.99
N PHE A 93 -0.54 -11.32 -5.89
CA PHE A 93 -1.85 -11.90 -5.60
C PHE A 93 -1.79 -12.92 -4.46
N VAL A 94 -0.76 -13.77 -4.46
CA VAL A 94 -0.60 -14.84 -3.46
C VAL A 94 -0.36 -14.23 -2.08
N THR A 95 0.46 -13.18 -2.02
CA THR A 95 0.75 -12.40 -0.81
C THR A 95 -0.53 -11.75 -0.27
N GLU A 96 -1.26 -11.04 -1.13
CA GLU A 96 -2.52 -10.38 -0.72
C GLU A 96 -3.56 -11.39 -0.23
N LEU A 97 -3.75 -12.50 -0.97
CA LEU A 97 -4.68 -13.57 -0.56
C LEU A 97 -4.30 -14.12 0.81
N LYS A 98 -3.01 -14.39 1.05
CA LYS A 98 -2.53 -14.92 2.34
C LYS A 98 -2.78 -13.93 3.46
N VAL A 99 -2.46 -12.65 3.27
CA VAL A 99 -2.66 -11.62 4.29
C VAL A 99 -4.15 -11.44 4.60
N LEU A 100 -5.00 -11.29 3.58
CA LEU A 100 -6.45 -11.11 3.76
C LEU A 100 -7.14 -12.34 4.35
N ARG A 101 -6.74 -13.55 3.96
CA ARG A 101 -7.40 -14.80 4.37
C ARG A 101 -6.90 -15.30 5.72
N ASP A 102 -5.59 -15.28 5.94
CA ASP A 102 -4.94 -16.02 7.02
C ASP A 102 -4.43 -15.11 8.14
N VAL A 103 -4.01 -13.88 7.82
CA VAL A 103 -3.35 -12.99 8.79
C VAL A 103 -4.30 -11.94 9.37
N LEU A 104 -4.90 -11.09 8.54
CA LEU A 104 -5.76 -9.99 9.01
C LEU A 104 -6.92 -10.45 9.90
N PRO A 105 -7.62 -11.57 9.62
CA PRO A 105 -8.69 -12.04 10.51
C PRO A 105 -8.17 -12.43 11.89
N ARG A 106 -6.93 -12.92 11.99
CA ARG A 106 -6.30 -13.23 13.29
C ARG A 106 -5.87 -11.96 14.00
N ILE A 107 -5.26 -11.01 13.30
CA ILE A 107 -4.92 -9.70 13.86
C ILE A 107 -6.18 -9.01 14.41
N LYS A 108 -7.27 -8.98 13.63
CA LYS A 108 -8.57 -8.41 14.02
C LYS A 108 -9.10 -8.98 15.34
N ARG A 109 -8.84 -10.27 15.63
CA ARG A 109 -9.21 -10.91 16.91
C ARG A 109 -8.34 -10.42 18.08
N PHE A 110 -7.05 -10.22 17.86
CA PHE A 110 -6.14 -9.71 18.89
C PHE A 110 -6.42 -8.25 19.21
N VAL A 111 -6.46 -7.39 18.19
CA VAL A 111 -6.57 -5.93 18.40
C VAL A 111 -8.01 -5.44 18.49
N SER A 112 -9.00 -6.33 18.32
CA SER A 112 -10.44 -6.03 18.33
C SER A 112 -10.85 -4.88 17.38
N GLN A 113 -10.10 -4.71 16.28
CA GLN A 113 -10.31 -3.64 15.30
C GLN A 113 -10.11 -4.19 13.89
N GLN A 114 -10.96 -3.72 12.97
CA GLN A 114 -10.80 -4.04 11.55
C GLN A 114 -9.63 -3.25 10.96
N LEU A 115 -8.74 -3.95 10.24
CA LEU A 115 -7.55 -3.33 9.63
C LEU A 115 -7.65 -3.14 8.11
N GLY A 116 -8.45 -3.98 7.46
CA GLY A 116 -8.71 -3.92 6.03
C GLY A 116 -10.04 -4.58 5.67
N PRO A 117 -10.36 -4.71 4.39
CA PRO A 117 -11.63 -5.24 3.94
C PRO A 117 -11.78 -6.72 4.33
N ASP A 118 -12.99 -7.10 4.74
CA ASP A 118 -13.32 -8.51 4.95
C ASP A 118 -13.30 -9.25 3.59
N LEU A 119 -12.54 -10.36 3.53
CA LEU A 119 -12.47 -11.25 2.37
C LEU A 119 -13.65 -12.23 2.38
N LEU A 120 -14.52 -12.15 1.38
CA LEU A 120 -15.68 -13.03 1.22
C LEU A 120 -15.28 -14.32 0.50
N TYR A 121 -14.45 -14.20 -0.54
CA TYR A 121 -13.94 -15.33 -1.31
C TYR A 121 -12.57 -15.01 -1.87
N GLY A 122 -11.68 -16.00 -1.88
CA GLY A 122 -10.35 -15.88 -2.45
C GLY A 122 -9.94 -17.21 -3.05
N CYS A 123 -9.52 -17.21 -4.31
CA CYS A 123 -9.13 -18.41 -5.03
C CYS A 123 -7.78 -18.19 -5.70
N ASN A 124 -6.81 -19.02 -5.33
CA ASN A 124 -5.46 -18.96 -5.86
C ASN A 124 -5.44 -19.31 -7.35
N ASP A 125 -6.12 -20.39 -7.75
CA ASP A 125 -6.05 -20.93 -9.12
C ASP A 125 -6.70 -19.99 -10.14
N SER A 126 -7.82 -19.37 -9.76
CA SER A 126 -8.54 -18.44 -10.64
C SER A 126 -8.11 -16.98 -10.45
N ARG A 127 -7.17 -16.69 -9.53
CA ARG A 127 -6.67 -15.34 -9.24
C ARG A 127 -7.78 -14.30 -9.00
N ILE A 128 -8.76 -14.68 -8.16
CA ILE A 128 -9.92 -13.84 -7.80
C ILE A 128 -9.95 -13.57 -6.29
N LEU A 129 -10.11 -12.31 -5.91
CA LEU A 129 -10.48 -11.86 -4.56
C LEU A 129 -11.84 -11.17 -4.61
N ILE A 130 -12.79 -11.61 -3.78
CA ILE A 130 -14.08 -10.95 -3.58
C ILE A 130 -14.10 -10.41 -2.16
N MET A 131 -14.29 -9.10 -2.03
CA MET A 131 -14.17 -8.34 -0.80
C MET A 131 -15.43 -7.52 -0.55
N GLU A 132 -15.61 -7.09 0.69
CA GLU A 132 -16.67 -6.13 1.02
C GLU A 132 -16.49 -4.81 0.25
N ASN A 133 -17.60 -4.14 -0.05
CA ASN A 133 -17.55 -2.81 -0.65
C ASN A 133 -17.49 -1.74 0.46
N LEU A 134 -16.33 -1.11 0.61
CA LEU A 134 -16.11 -0.06 1.62
C LEU A 134 -16.78 1.28 1.24
N ILE A 135 -17.07 1.52 -0.04
CA ILE A 135 -17.72 2.75 -0.51
C ILE A 135 -19.14 2.85 0.09
N GLU A 136 -19.87 1.74 0.16
CA GLU A 136 -21.21 1.69 0.79
C GLU A 136 -21.19 2.02 2.28
N ARG A 137 -20.04 1.82 2.94
CA ARG A 137 -19.82 2.17 4.35
C ARG A 137 -19.36 3.62 4.54
N GLY A 138 -19.32 4.41 3.46
CA GLY A 138 -18.91 5.81 3.48
C GLY A 138 -17.40 6.03 3.57
N PHE A 139 -16.59 5.03 3.21
CA PHE A 139 -15.15 5.19 3.11
C PHE A 139 -14.75 5.77 1.75
N ALA A 140 -13.79 6.69 1.75
CA ALA A 140 -13.23 7.29 0.55
C ALA A 140 -11.72 7.51 0.68
N MET A 141 -11.01 7.46 -0.44
CA MET A 141 -9.59 7.83 -0.52
C MET A 141 -9.44 9.36 -0.53
N LYS A 142 -8.29 9.87 -0.05
CA LYS A 142 -7.97 11.30 -0.10
C LYS A 142 -7.19 11.65 -1.37
N ASP A 143 -7.11 12.94 -1.66
CA ASP A 143 -6.34 13.45 -2.79
C ASP A 143 -4.84 13.30 -2.53
N ARG A 144 -4.19 12.40 -3.29
CA ARG A 144 -2.77 12.10 -3.15
C ARG A 144 -1.83 13.29 -3.39
N GLN A 145 -2.25 14.32 -4.13
CA GLN A 145 -1.42 15.50 -4.41
C GLN A 145 -1.52 16.55 -3.28
N LYS A 146 -2.63 16.57 -2.54
CA LYS A 146 -2.81 17.47 -1.38
C LYS A 146 -2.11 16.94 -0.13
N GLY A 147 -2.05 15.63 0.03
CA GLY A 147 -1.51 15.00 1.23
C GLY A 147 -2.56 14.83 2.32
N LEU A 148 -2.10 14.34 3.47
CA LEU A 148 -2.90 14.10 4.66
C LEU A 148 -2.60 15.14 5.74
N SER A 149 -3.66 15.73 6.29
CA SER A 149 -3.58 16.59 7.49
C SER A 149 -3.02 15.85 8.71
N LEU A 150 -2.65 16.60 9.75
CA LEU A 150 -2.13 16.06 11.02
C LEU A 150 -3.02 14.96 11.63
N GLU A 151 -4.35 15.18 11.69
CA GLU A 151 -5.29 14.21 12.29
C GLU A 151 -5.42 12.93 11.46
N HIS A 152 -5.34 13.05 10.13
CA HIS A 152 -5.31 11.89 9.23
C HIS A 152 -4.04 11.08 9.45
N CYS A 153 -2.86 11.74 9.47
CA CYS A 153 -1.59 11.09 9.75
C CYS A 153 -1.58 10.40 11.11
N ARG A 154 -2.13 11.05 12.14
CA ARG A 154 -2.26 10.45 13.48
C ARG A 154 -3.06 9.14 13.42
N LEU A 155 -4.21 9.13 12.76
CA LEU A 155 -5.05 7.93 12.67
C LEU A 155 -4.35 6.80 11.89
N VAL A 156 -3.65 7.13 10.79
CA VAL A 156 -2.89 6.14 10.00
C VAL A 156 -1.78 5.50 10.82
N LEU A 157 -0.98 6.30 11.54
CA LEU A 157 0.11 5.78 12.36
C LEU A 157 -0.39 4.91 13.51
N GLN A 158 -1.56 5.24 14.08
CA GLN A 158 -2.22 4.37 15.05
C GLN A 158 -2.66 3.05 14.40
N GLN A 159 -3.19 3.08 13.17
CA GLN A 159 -3.59 1.88 12.45
C GLN A 159 -2.40 0.98 12.09
N LEU A 160 -1.31 1.56 11.58
CA LEU A 160 -0.06 0.85 11.32
C LEU A 160 0.51 0.24 12.60
N ALA A 161 0.50 0.97 13.72
CA ALA A 161 0.92 0.43 15.01
C ALA A 161 0.08 -0.80 15.43
N ARG A 162 -1.24 -0.78 15.20
CA ARG A 162 -2.11 -1.94 15.49
C ARG A 162 -1.86 -3.11 14.55
N LEU A 163 -1.65 -2.85 13.25
CA LEU A 163 -1.23 -3.87 12.29
C LEU A 163 0.07 -4.53 12.74
N HIS A 164 1.07 -3.71 13.09
CA HIS A 164 2.40 -4.15 13.49
C HIS A 164 2.35 -4.94 14.80
N ALA A 165 1.73 -4.42 15.86
CA ALA A 165 1.55 -5.12 17.14
C ALA A 165 0.78 -6.44 16.98
N GLY A 166 -0.34 -6.40 16.26
CA GLY A 166 -1.16 -7.57 16.02
C GLY A 166 -0.44 -8.65 15.22
N SER A 167 0.42 -8.26 14.27
CA SER A 167 1.26 -9.21 13.53
C SER A 167 2.25 -9.93 14.44
N VAL A 168 2.84 -9.23 15.42
CA VAL A 168 3.71 -9.86 16.43
C VAL A 168 2.93 -10.92 17.21
N ALA A 169 1.72 -10.59 17.68
CA ALA A 169 0.88 -11.54 18.41
C ALA A 169 0.53 -12.79 17.58
N VAL A 170 0.25 -12.62 16.28
CA VAL A 170 -0.02 -13.73 15.36
C VAL A 170 1.23 -14.60 15.16
N PHE A 171 2.39 -14.00 14.90
CA PHE A 171 3.61 -14.73 14.58
C PHE A 171 4.26 -15.39 15.80
N GLU A 172 4.03 -14.87 17.01
CA GLU A 172 4.43 -15.57 18.24
C GLU A 172 3.63 -16.87 18.46
N GLN A 173 2.42 -16.98 17.89
CA GLN A 173 1.60 -18.19 17.95
C GLN A 173 1.79 -19.11 16.75
N ASP A 174 2.05 -18.54 15.58
CA ASP A 174 2.21 -19.27 14.32
C ASP A 174 3.41 -18.73 13.52
N PRO A 175 4.65 -19.11 13.92
CA PRO A 175 5.87 -18.60 13.28
C PRO A 175 6.02 -19.03 11.82
N GLU A 176 5.40 -20.15 11.40
CA GLU A 176 5.50 -20.68 10.03
C GLU A 176 4.91 -19.72 8.99
N ILE A 177 3.96 -18.87 9.38
CA ILE A 177 3.40 -17.84 8.49
C ILE A 177 4.49 -16.86 8.04
N VAL A 178 5.47 -16.58 8.89
CA VAL A 178 6.54 -15.59 8.63
C VAL A 178 7.36 -15.98 7.42
N GLU A 179 7.74 -17.27 7.29
CA GLU A 179 8.67 -17.76 6.25
C GLU A 179 8.20 -17.42 4.83
N SER A 180 6.89 -17.39 4.61
CA SER A 180 6.31 -17.06 3.30
C SER A 180 6.15 -15.56 3.02
N LEU A 181 6.41 -14.71 4.01
CA LEU A 181 6.22 -13.25 3.93
C LEU A 181 7.54 -12.50 4.01
N THR A 182 8.69 -13.18 4.00
CA THR A 182 10.02 -12.54 4.04
C THR A 182 10.51 -12.05 2.67
N ASP A 183 9.97 -12.58 1.57
CA ASP A 183 10.39 -12.28 0.20
C ASP A 183 9.28 -11.54 -0.57
N GLY A 184 9.00 -10.32 -0.11
CA GLY A 184 7.98 -9.41 -0.64
C GLY A 184 8.42 -7.94 -0.57
N GLY A 185 7.49 -7.01 -0.83
CA GLY A 185 7.76 -5.57 -0.86
C GLY A 185 8.10 -5.02 -2.26
N ILE A 186 7.98 -3.69 -2.40
CA ILE A 186 8.08 -2.98 -3.69
C ILE A 186 9.45 -3.15 -4.35
N LEU A 187 10.51 -3.20 -3.54
CA LEU A 187 11.91 -3.29 -3.98
C LEU A 187 12.51 -4.67 -3.66
N SER A 188 11.66 -5.70 -3.61
CA SER A 188 12.08 -7.07 -3.33
C SER A 188 13.06 -7.59 -4.38
N THR A 189 13.62 -8.78 -4.13
CA THR A 189 14.48 -9.48 -5.10
C THR A 189 13.76 -9.80 -6.42
N LYS A 190 12.43 -9.81 -6.41
CA LYS A 190 11.55 -10.05 -7.56
C LYS A 190 11.19 -8.76 -8.32
N CYS A 191 11.60 -7.60 -7.83
CA CYS A 191 11.31 -6.31 -8.45
C CYS A 191 11.83 -6.27 -9.90
N PRO A 192 11.02 -5.85 -10.89
CA PRO A 192 11.45 -5.79 -12.28
C PRO A 192 12.69 -4.89 -12.45
N LYS A 193 13.69 -5.38 -13.19
CA LYS A 193 14.91 -4.59 -13.51
C LYS A 193 14.59 -3.27 -14.21
N THR A 194 13.51 -3.22 -14.99
CA THR A 194 13.01 -1.99 -15.63
C THR A 194 12.48 -0.97 -14.62
N PHE A 195 11.93 -1.41 -13.49
CA PHE A 195 11.54 -0.53 -12.38
C PHE A 195 12.77 0.06 -11.67
N ILE A 196 13.77 -0.78 -11.39
CA ILE A 196 15.06 -0.33 -10.85
C ILE A 196 15.71 0.68 -11.79
N ARG A 197 15.72 0.40 -13.11
CA ARG A 197 16.22 1.34 -14.10
C ARG A 197 15.46 2.68 -14.10
N MET A 198 14.14 2.65 -13.95
CA MET A 198 13.33 3.86 -13.82
C MET A 198 13.71 4.67 -12.59
N MET A 199 14.03 4.03 -11.47
CA MET A 199 14.50 4.72 -10.26
C MET A 199 15.83 5.43 -10.51
N GLU A 200 16.82 4.73 -11.08
CA GLU A 200 18.13 5.28 -11.42
C GLU A 200 18.00 6.51 -12.33
N VAL A 201 17.24 6.37 -13.43
CA VAL A 201 17.05 7.45 -14.41
C VAL A 201 16.27 8.62 -13.80
N SER A 202 15.25 8.36 -12.98
CA SER A 202 14.51 9.42 -12.28
C SER A 202 15.44 10.22 -11.37
N LEU A 203 16.27 9.53 -10.57
CA LEU A 203 17.18 10.19 -9.64
C LEU A 203 18.25 11.01 -10.37
N LEU A 204 18.79 10.48 -11.48
CA LEU A 204 19.74 11.19 -12.33
C LEU A 204 19.14 12.49 -12.90
N ARG A 205 17.94 12.40 -13.48
CA ARG A 205 17.22 13.57 -14.02
C ARG A 205 16.92 14.61 -12.95
N ILE A 206 16.51 14.17 -11.75
CA ILE A 206 16.28 15.06 -10.62
C ILE A 206 17.57 15.78 -10.25
N ALA A 207 18.69 15.05 -10.16
CA ALA A 207 19.97 15.64 -9.85
C ALA A 207 20.44 16.65 -10.92
N GLU A 208 20.24 16.36 -12.21
CA GLU A 208 20.54 17.29 -13.30
C GLU A 208 19.73 18.58 -13.21
N GLU A 209 18.44 18.48 -12.89
CA GLU A 209 17.58 19.64 -12.69
C GLU A 209 18.05 20.48 -11.50
N LEU A 210 18.31 19.86 -10.34
CA LEU A 210 18.79 20.57 -9.14
C LEU A 210 20.09 21.33 -9.38
N ARG A 211 20.99 20.77 -10.19
CA ARG A 211 22.26 21.42 -10.56
C ARG A 211 22.03 22.69 -11.40
N SER A 212 20.91 22.79 -12.11
CA SER A 212 20.56 23.97 -12.90
C SER A 212 19.96 25.10 -12.07
N TRP A 213 19.53 24.81 -10.84
CA TRP A 213 18.93 25.82 -9.96
C TRP A 213 20.00 26.77 -9.41
N PRO A 214 19.65 28.05 -9.17
CA PRO A 214 20.59 29.04 -8.63
C PRO A 214 20.93 28.82 -7.14
N ASP A 215 20.33 27.83 -6.49
CA ASP A 215 20.53 27.50 -5.08
C ASP A 215 21.78 26.61 -4.90
N GLU A 216 22.79 27.15 -4.22
CA GLU A 216 24.07 26.46 -3.97
C GLU A 216 23.91 25.18 -3.13
N LYS A 217 22.94 25.14 -2.18
CA LYS A 217 22.65 23.93 -1.42
C LYS A 217 22.13 22.83 -2.35
N CYS A 218 21.17 23.16 -3.21
CA CYS A 218 20.65 22.21 -4.20
C CYS A 218 21.73 21.73 -5.16
N ALA A 219 22.64 22.61 -5.59
CA ALA A 219 23.76 22.24 -6.47
C ALA A 219 24.76 21.27 -5.79
N CYS A 220 25.02 21.44 -4.48
CA CYS A 220 25.84 20.50 -3.71
C CYS A 220 25.15 19.13 -3.60
N THR A 221 23.88 19.11 -3.20
CA THR A 221 23.09 17.89 -3.06
C THR A 221 22.93 17.15 -4.40
N ALA A 222 22.84 17.87 -5.52
CA ALA A 222 22.77 17.27 -6.85
C ALA A 222 23.93 16.30 -7.12
N SER A 223 25.15 16.61 -6.67
CA SER A 223 26.31 15.74 -6.89
C SER A 223 26.19 14.41 -6.12
N LYS A 224 25.62 14.44 -4.91
CA LYS A 224 25.34 13.22 -4.13
C LYS A 224 24.26 12.38 -4.80
N LEU A 225 23.18 13.01 -5.27
CA LEU A 225 22.11 12.31 -5.99
C LEU A 225 22.59 11.69 -7.31
N MET A 226 23.47 12.36 -8.06
CA MET A 226 24.09 11.79 -9.27
C MET A 226 24.90 10.53 -8.94
N LYS A 227 25.72 10.57 -7.89
CA LYS A 227 26.47 9.39 -7.43
C LYS A 227 25.51 8.26 -7.03
N LEU A 228 24.50 8.58 -6.23
CA LEU A 228 23.52 7.62 -5.75
C LEU A 228 22.71 7.01 -6.90
N SER A 229 22.43 7.76 -7.98
CA SER A 229 21.73 7.23 -9.15
C SER A 229 22.45 6.06 -9.82
N GLY A 230 23.78 5.95 -9.65
CA GLY A 230 24.57 4.83 -10.16
C GLY A 230 24.64 3.63 -9.23
N THR A 231 24.23 3.75 -7.96
CA THR A 231 24.35 2.68 -6.95
C THR A 231 23.03 2.26 -6.33
N ILE A 232 22.00 3.10 -6.40
CA ILE A 232 20.69 2.90 -5.75
C ILE A 232 20.06 1.54 -6.10
N GLY A 233 20.19 1.07 -7.35
CA GLY A 233 19.62 -0.21 -7.75
C GLY A 233 20.22 -1.41 -7.01
N ALA A 234 21.52 -1.40 -6.74
CA ALA A 234 22.19 -2.45 -5.97
C ALA A 234 21.94 -2.28 -4.47
N GLU A 235 22.03 -1.06 -3.96
CA GLU A 235 21.91 -0.78 -2.52
C GLU A 235 20.48 -0.98 -1.99
N CYS A 236 19.46 -0.75 -2.83
CA CYS A 236 18.05 -0.97 -2.45
C CYS A 236 17.70 -2.44 -2.19
N THR A 237 18.50 -3.40 -2.66
CA THR A 237 18.25 -4.83 -2.43
C THR A 237 18.31 -5.21 -0.94
N HIS A 238 18.98 -4.39 -0.13
CA HIS A 238 19.18 -4.62 1.31
C HIS A 238 18.14 -3.95 2.21
N ILE A 239 17.10 -3.31 1.64
CA ILE A 239 16.11 -2.55 2.43
C ILE A 239 15.30 -3.45 3.37
N TYR A 240 15.01 -4.67 2.94
CA TYR A 240 14.19 -5.63 3.70
C TYR A 240 15.02 -6.55 4.59
N ASP A 241 16.35 -6.53 4.44
CA ASP A 241 17.27 -7.25 5.31
C ASP A 241 17.10 -6.77 6.75
N HIS A 242 17.13 -7.70 7.70
CA HIS A 242 17.01 -7.40 9.11
C HIS A 242 17.95 -8.27 9.93
N ASP A 243 18.41 -7.72 11.05
CA ASP A 243 19.26 -8.46 11.97
C ASP A 243 18.41 -9.40 12.83
N ALA A 244 19.00 -10.48 13.35
CA ALA A 244 18.25 -11.51 14.08
C ALA A 244 17.51 -10.97 15.33
N ASP A 245 18.02 -9.91 15.94
CA ASP A 245 17.47 -9.24 17.12
C ASP A 245 16.61 -8.01 16.78
N GLU A 246 16.61 -7.56 15.51
CA GLU A 246 15.86 -6.38 15.08
C GLU A 246 14.35 -6.60 15.19
N PHE A 247 13.63 -5.61 15.74
CA PHE A 247 12.18 -5.65 15.87
C PHE A 247 11.50 -5.69 14.49
N CYS A 248 10.94 -6.84 14.13
CA CYS A 248 10.27 -7.07 12.86
C CYS A 248 8.78 -7.35 13.05
N VAL A 249 8.01 -6.96 12.04
CA VAL A 249 6.54 -7.01 11.99
C VAL A 249 6.11 -7.30 10.56
N LEU A 250 4.83 -7.62 10.37
CA LEU A 250 4.24 -7.55 9.03
C LEU A 250 4.01 -6.08 8.69
N ASN A 251 4.73 -5.58 7.69
CA ASN A 251 4.46 -4.29 7.07
C ASN A 251 3.34 -4.45 6.04
N HIS A 252 2.54 -3.41 5.85
CA HIS A 252 1.67 -3.24 4.68
C HIS A 252 2.49 -3.21 3.39
N GLY A 253 3.67 -2.58 3.42
CA GLY A 253 4.66 -2.54 2.34
C GLY A 253 4.37 -1.53 1.22
N ASP A 254 3.12 -1.04 1.13
CA ASP A 254 2.71 0.04 0.22
C ASP A 254 1.65 0.96 0.88
N CYS A 255 1.94 1.47 2.08
CA CYS A 255 0.99 2.33 2.83
C CYS A 255 1.03 3.78 2.33
N TRP A 256 0.43 4.04 1.17
CA TRP A 256 0.25 5.38 0.60
C TRP A 256 -1.21 5.81 0.53
N ILE A 257 -1.49 7.08 0.21
CA ILE A 257 -2.83 7.70 0.29
C ILE A 257 -3.90 6.91 -0.48
N ASN A 258 -3.57 6.33 -1.64
CA ASN A 258 -4.54 5.56 -2.43
C ASN A 258 -4.82 4.16 -1.85
N ASN A 259 -4.02 3.69 -0.89
CA ASN A 259 -4.24 2.43 -0.19
C ASN A 259 -4.84 2.65 1.21
N ILE A 260 -5.34 3.86 1.47
CA ILE A 260 -5.96 4.23 2.75
C ILE A 260 -7.33 4.83 2.45
N MET A 261 -8.38 4.20 2.97
CA MET A 261 -9.73 4.73 2.88
C MET A 261 -10.19 5.25 4.24
N PHE A 262 -10.72 6.47 4.26
CA PHE A 262 -11.20 7.14 5.48
C PHE A 262 -12.70 7.29 5.46
N ARG A 263 -13.31 7.18 6.64
CA ARG A 263 -14.67 7.66 6.92
C ARG A 263 -14.55 8.92 7.76
N GLU A 264 -15.13 10.00 7.27
CA GLU A 264 -15.05 11.32 7.89
C GLU A 264 -16.37 11.74 8.54
N ASN A 265 -16.31 12.62 9.54
CA ASN A 265 -17.49 13.28 10.06
C ASN A 265 -17.92 14.46 9.17
N GLN A 266 -19.01 15.14 9.53
CA GLN A 266 -19.55 16.28 8.77
C GLN A 266 -18.58 17.47 8.64
N ASN A 267 -17.54 17.54 9.48
CA ASN A 267 -16.52 18.58 9.45
C ASN A 267 -15.26 18.17 8.65
N GLY A 268 -15.27 17.00 7.99
CA GLY A 268 -14.13 16.47 7.26
C GLY A 268 -13.00 15.95 8.17
N GLN A 269 -13.28 15.63 9.43
CA GLN A 269 -12.30 15.02 10.32
C GLN A 269 -12.38 13.48 10.21
N PRO A 270 -11.23 12.78 10.20
CA PRO A 270 -11.21 11.33 10.07
C PRO A 270 -11.71 10.68 11.36
N VAL A 271 -12.70 9.79 11.23
CA VAL A 271 -13.31 9.05 12.36
C VAL A 271 -12.82 7.61 12.37
N GLU A 272 -12.69 7.02 11.18
CA GLU A 272 -12.29 5.63 10.99
C GLU A 272 -11.47 5.54 9.71
N LEU A 273 -10.57 4.57 9.65
CA LEU A 273 -9.86 4.25 8.42
C LEU A 273 -9.68 2.75 8.27
N LEU A 274 -9.52 2.32 7.03
CA LEU A 274 -9.12 0.97 6.66
C LEU A 274 -7.99 1.05 5.64
N LEU A 275 -7.01 0.16 5.78
CA LEU A 275 -5.97 -0.03 4.77
C LEU A 275 -6.47 -1.05 3.75
N VAL A 276 -6.16 -0.82 2.47
CA VAL A 276 -6.52 -1.71 1.37
C VAL A 276 -5.28 -2.04 0.55
N ASP A 277 -5.35 -3.08 -0.27
CA ASP A 277 -4.24 -3.50 -1.15
C ASP A 277 -2.98 -3.96 -0.40
N TYR A 278 -3.05 -5.15 0.20
CA TYR A 278 -1.97 -5.76 0.97
C TYR A 278 -0.96 -6.54 0.11
N GLN A 279 -0.93 -6.30 -1.21
CA GLN A 279 -0.14 -7.08 -2.17
C GLN A 279 1.38 -6.97 -1.98
N MET A 280 1.84 -5.88 -1.35
CA MET A 280 3.26 -5.61 -1.07
C MET A 280 3.68 -5.98 0.36
N SER A 281 2.82 -6.68 1.12
CA SER A 281 3.10 -6.97 2.52
C SER A 281 4.38 -7.79 2.69
N VAL A 282 5.19 -7.44 3.70
CA VAL A 282 6.49 -8.07 3.93
C VAL A 282 6.86 -8.06 5.41
N TYR A 283 7.42 -9.16 5.90
CA TYR A 283 7.94 -9.28 7.25
C TYR A 283 9.36 -8.72 7.33
N THR A 284 9.48 -7.55 7.97
CA THR A 284 10.76 -6.87 8.22
C THR A 284 10.58 -5.77 9.26
N SER A 285 11.57 -4.90 9.45
CA SER A 285 11.50 -3.75 10.33
C SER A 285 10.28 -2.85 10.04
N PRO A 286 9.57 -2.31 11.06
CA PRO A 286 8.46 -1.36 10.85
C PRO A 286 8.92 -0.05 10.20
N ALA A 287 10.22 0.19 10.14
CA ALA A 287 10.80 1.34 9.46
C ALA A 287 10.39 1.42 7.98
N VAL A 288 10.10 0.30 7.32
CA VAL A 288 9.67 0.29 5.91
C VAL A 288 8.38 1.08 5.73
N ASP A 289 7.30 0.70 6.42
CA ASP A 289 6.03 1.42 6.33
C ASP A 289 6.14 2.87 6.82
N LEU A 290 6.89 3.12 7.90
CA LEU A 290 7.04 4.47 8.46
C LEU A 290 7.80 5.41 7.52
N LEU A 291 8.91 4.96 6.94
CA LEU A 291 9.66 5.75 5.96
C LEU A 291 8.79 6.00 4.73
N TYR A 292 8.11 4.98 4.21
CA TYR A 292 7.25 5.14 3.04
C TYR A 292 6.14 6.17 3.29
N PHE A 293 5.35 5.97 4.34
CA PHE A 293 4.22 6.82 4.68
C PHE A 293 4.64 8.26 4.95
N LEU A 294 5.62 8.49 5.83
CA LEU A 294 6.02 9.85 6.24
C LEU A 294 6.64 10.65 5.09
N ASN A 295 7.33 9.99 4.15
CA ASN A 295 7.94 10.68 3.03
C ASN A 295 6.95 11.04 1.91
N ILE A 296 5.79 10.37 1.79
CA ILE A 296 4.88 10.58 0.65
C ILE A 296 3.48 11.08 1.02
N CYS A 297 2.99 10.84 2.24
CA CYS A 297 1.59 11.10 2.59
C CYS A 297 1.30 12.43 3.31
N PRO A 298 2.10 12.89 4.30
CA PRO A 298 1.79 14.13 5.02
C PRO A 298 1.67 15.34 4.09
N GLU A 299 0.75 16.25 4.41
CA GLU A 299 0.63 17.57 3.79
C GLU A 299 1.98 18.31 3.80
N PHE A 300 2.19 19.15 2.78
CA PHE A 300 3.45 19.86 2.57
C PHE A 300 3.91 20.60 3.84
N ASP A 301 3.02 21.27 4.56
CA ASP A 301 3.38 22.11 5.71
C ASP A 301 3.89 21.33 6.92
N ILE A 302 3.36 20.12 7.15
CA ILE A 302 3.72 19.27 8.30
C ILE A 302 4.82 18.24 7.98
N LYS A 303 5.14 18.06 6.70
CA LYS A 303 6.18 17.14 6.25
C LYS A 303 7.56 17.58 6.76
N TYR A 304 8.28 16.66 7.40
CA TYR A 304 9.58 16.84 8.05
C TYR A 304 9.63 17.76 9.28
N THR A 305 8.51 18.34 9.69
CA THR A 305 8.43 19.19 10.90
C THR A 305 7.87 18.44 12.10
N GLU A 306 7.04 17.42 11.87
CA GLU A 306 6.31 16.68 12.93
C GLU A 306 6.76 15.21 13.10
N ASP A 307 7.91 14.82 12.53
CA ASP A 307 8.33 13.41 12.48
C ASP A 307 8.43 12.78 13.88
N ASP A 308 9.03 13.48 14.86
CA ASP A 308 9.18 12.97 16.22
C ASP A 308 7.83 12.82 16.94
N TYR A 309 6.88 13.73 16.65
CA TYR A 309 5.51 13.64 17.15
C TYR A 309 4.81 12.40 16.58
N PHE A 310 4.94 12.17 15.27
CA PHE A 310 4.39 11.01 14.59
C PHE A 310 4.98 9.68 15.06
N LEU A 311 6.31 9.60 15.22
CA LEU A 311 6.97 8.40 15.73
C LEU A 311 6.56 8.12 17.18
N LYS A 312 6.32 9.15 17.99
CA LYS A 312 5.82 9.00 19.35
C LYS A 312 4.39 8.44 19.38
N ILE A 313 3.50 8.92 18.51
CA ILE A 313 2.14 8.37 18.36
C ILE A 313 2.21 6.88 18.01
N TYR A 314 3.04 6.54 17.02
CA TYR A 314 3.23 5.17 16.57
C TYR A 314 3.72 4.27 17.72
N LEU A 315 4.81 4.66 18.40
CA LEU A 315 5.41 3.86 19.47
C LEU A 315 4.48 3.69 20.67
N ASN A 316 3.79 4.74 21.11
CA ASN A 316 2.83 4.64 22.21
C ASN A 316 1.70 3.66 21.86
N THR A 317 1.14 3.77 20.66
CA THR A 317 0.06 2.89 20.22
C THR A 317 0.54 1.45 20.06
N LEU A 318 1.77 1.26 19.56
CA LEU A 318 2.40 -0.05 19.42
C LEU A 318 2.58 -0.70 20.80
N GLU A 319 3.14 0.03 21.76
CA GLU A 319 3.36 -0.45 23.14
C GLU A 319 2.04 -0.82 23.83
N GLU A 320 1.05 0.06 23.77
CA GLU A 320 -0.29 -0.20 24.32
C GLU A 320 -0.93 -1.44 23.69
N THR A 321 -0.92 -1.52 22.35
CA THR A 321 -1.55 -2.64 21.64
C THR A 321 -0.81 -3.95 21.94
N MET A 322 0.52 -3.97 21.94
CA MET A 322 1.31 -5.17 22.24
C MET A 322 1.07 -5.67 23.67
N LYS A 323 0.87 -4.75 24.62
CA LYS A 323 0.51 -5.09 26.00
C LYS A 323 -0.88 -5.72 26.06
N ASP A 324 -1.86 -5.13 25.38
CA ASP A 324 -3.24 -5.62 25.35
C ASP A 324 -3.35 -6.98 24.66
N THR A 325 -2.51 -7.25 23.66
CA THR A 325 -2.44 -8.55 22.96
C THR A 325 -1.50 -9.55 23.62
N ALA A 326 -0.92 -9.21 24.79
CA ALA A 326 0.01 -10.04 25.56
C ALA A 326 1.22 -10.57 24.77
N CYS A 327 1.78 -9.75 23.87
CA CYS A 327 3.01 -10.07 23.15
C CYS A 327 4.18 -10.29 24.11
N LYS A 328 5.01 -11.30 23.84
CA LYS A 328 6.23 -11.60 24.61
C LYS A 328 7.37 -10.67 24.22
N ARG A 329 7.46 -10.34 22.93
CA ARG A 329 8.44 -9.39 22.40
C ARG A 329 8.16 -7.99 22.94
N LYS A 330 9.21 -7.23 23.21
CA LYS A 330 9.10 -5.82 23.61
C LYS A 330 9.08 -4.92 22.37
N PRO A 331 8.32 -3.81 22.39
CA PRO A 331 8.40 -2.80 21.33
C PRO A 331 9.80 -2.16 21.33
N PRO A 332 10.25 -1.62 20.18
CA PRO A 332 11.52 -0.90 20.10
C PRO A 332 11.43 0.45 20.84
N THR A 333 12.56 0.92 21.32
CA THR A 333 12.68 2.31 21.81
C THR A 333 12.69 3.31 20.65
N MET A 334 12.44 4.59 20.93
CA MET A 334 12.59 5.67 19.92
C MET A 334 13.97 5.67 19.27
N MET A 335 15.03 5.42 20.05
CA MET A 335 16.40 5.35 19.54
C MET A 335 16.57 4.19 18.55
N GLN A 336 16.17 2.98 18.94
CA GLN A 336 16.23 1.80 18.08
C GLN A 336 15.39 1.97 16.80
N LEU A 337 14.20 2.58 16.90
CA LEU A 337 13.37 2.85 15.75
C LEU A 337 14.04 3.83 14.78
N LYS A 338 14.61 4.94 15.29
CA LYS A 338 15.34 5.92 14.47
C LYS A 338 16.60 5.32 13.84
N GLU A 339 17.32 4.46 14.55
CA GLU A 339 18.46 3.70 14.01
C GLU A 339 18.01 2.78 12.86
N ALA A 340 16.94 2.01 13.04
CA ALA A 340 16.37 1.14 12.02
C ALA A 340 15.89 1.92 10.78
N MET A 341 15.30 3.10 10.99
CA MET A 341 14.93 4.03 9.92
C MET A 341 16.15 4.59 9.18
N HIS A 342 17.20 4.99 9.89
CA HIS A 342 18.42 5.51 9.28
C HIS A 342 19.20 4.41 8.52
N LYS A 343 19.22 3.17 9.02
CA LYS A 343 19.74 2.00 8.31
C LYS A 343 19.08 1.81 6.93
N ARG A 344 17.79 2.19 6.81
CA ARG A 344 16.97 2.08 5.59
C ARG A 344 16.70 3.41 4.90
N ARG A 345 17.51 4.45 5.14
CA ARG A 345 17.31 5.81 4.61
C ARG A 345 17.17 5.89 3.09
N LEU A 346 17.75 4.95 2.33
CA LEU A 346 17.54 4.87 0.88
C LEU A 346 16.08 4.63 0.49
N TYR A 347 15.30 3.98 1.34
CA TYR A 347 13.86 3.83 1.11
C TYR A 347 13.11 5.16 1.24
N ALA A 348 13.61 6.11 2.05
CA ALA A 348 13.11 7.49 2.04
C ALA A 348 13.50 8.24 0.77
N VAL A 349 14.70 8.00 0.21
CA VAL A 349 15.09 8.57 -1.10
C VAL A 349 14.19 8.02 -2.21
N PHE A 350 13.97 6.71 -2.23
CA PHE A 350 13.06 6.07 -3.17
C PHE A 350 11.63 6.63 -3.07
N SER A 351 11.04 6.63 -1.88
CA SER A 351 9.65 7.06 -1.70
C SER A 351 9.49 8.58 -1.82
N GLY A 352 10.32 9.36 -1.13
CA GLY A 352 10.25 10.82 -1.10
C GLY A 352 10.77 11.49 -2.37
N VAL A 353 11.99 11.19 -2.81
CA VAL A 353 12.58 11.90 -3.96
C VAL A 353 12.05 11.34 -5.27
N ILE A 354 11.99 10.02 -5.44
CA ILE A 354 11.58 9.42 -6.72
C ILE A 354 10.06 9.35 -6.83
N LEU A 355 9.38 8.60 -5.96
CA LEU A 355 7.95 8.35 -6.12
C LEU A 355 7.10 9.60 -5.88
N TYR A 356 7.34 10.34 -4.80
CA TYR A 356 6.48 11.48 -4.46
C TYR A 356 6.58 12.61 -5.49
N LEU A 357 7.78 12.93 -6.00
CA LEU A 357 7.90 13.90 -7.10
C LEU A 357 7.19 13.41 -8.38
N ARG A 358 7.26 12.10 -8.69
CA ARG A 358 6.48 11.52 -9.80
C ARG A 358 4.96 11.63 -9.56
N MET A 359 4.48 11.47 -8.33
CA MET A 359 3.06 11.66 -7.98
C MET A 359 2.60 13.11 -8.16
N MET A 360 3.50 14.08 -7.99
CA MET A 360 3.24 15.49 -8.22
C MET A 360 3.32 15.89 -9.70
N ALA A 361 3.75 15.01 -10.62
CA ALA A 361 3.81 15.35 -12.03
C ALA A 361 2.43 15.71 -12.62
N ASN A 362 2.41 16.56 -13.64
CA ASN A 362 1.19 16.86 -14.39
C ASN A 362 0.68 15.59 -15.07
N LYS A 363 -0.65 15.45 -15.20
CA LYS A 363 -1.28 14.25 -15.76
C LYS A 363 -0.78 13.94 -17.18
N GLU A 364 -0.53 14.96 -17.98
CA GLU A 364 -0.07 14.86 -19.37
C GLU A 364 1.38 14.36 -19.47
N ASP A 365 2.17 14.50 -18.40
CA ASP A 365 3.55 14.03 -18.30
C ASP A 365 3.64 12.64 -17.65
N THR A 366 2.51 12.07 -17.20
CA THR A 366 2.50 10.74 -16.58
C THR A 366 2.68 9.61 -17.59
N GLU A 367 3.50 8.63 -17.21
CA GLU A 367 3.76 7.42 -18.01
C GLU A 367 3.06 6.24 -17.32
N ASP A 368 2.29 5.46 -18.06
CA ASP A 368 1.78 4.20 -17.53
C ASP A 368 2.87 3.10 -17.53
N PHE A 369 2.64 2.04 -16.76
CA PHE A 369 3.62 0.96 -16.61
C PHE A 369 3.87 0.19 -17.91
N VAL A 370 2.88 0.09 -18.81
CA VAL A 370 3.05 -0.62 -20.08
C VAL A 370 4.03 0.16 -20.95
N LEU A 371 3.86 1.48 -21.08
CA LEU A 371 4.79 2.37 -21.77
C LEU A 371 6.20 2.29 -21.15
N LEU A 372 6.28 2.39 -19.82
CA LEU A 372 7.55 2.40 -19.10
C LEU A 372 8.33 1.09 -19.28
N TYR A 373 7.67 -0.05 -19.18
CA TYR A 373 8.32 -1.35 -19.21
C TYR A 373 8.53 -1.89 -20.63
N ASP A 374 7.55 -1.78 -21.52
CA ASP A 374 7.63 -2.35 -22.87
C ASP A 374 8.37 -1.44 -23.86
N LYS A 375 8.11 -0.13 -23.82
CA LYS A 375 8.64 0.80 -24.83
C LYS A 375 9.87 1.55 -24.40
N LEU A 376 9.96 1.88 -23.11
CA LEU A 376 11.08 2.66 -22.58
C LEU A 376 12.13 1.79 -21.88
N SER A 377 11.85 0.53 -21.56
CA SER A 377 12.76 -0.34 -20.81
C SER A 377 13.28 0.30 -19.51
N GLY A 378 12.42 1.07 -18.83
CA GLY A 378 12.78 1.84 -17.63
C GLY A 378 13.41 3.22 -17.90
N GLU A 379 13.73 3.58 -19.15
CA GLU A 379 14.25 4.91 -19.53
C GLU A 379 13.14 5.97 -19.52
N THR A 380 12.65 6.30 -18.32
CA THR A 380 11.60 7.29 -18.11
C THR A 380 11.97 8.65 -18.69
N ARG A 381 10.98 9.32 -19.27
CA ARG A 381 11.06 10.66 -19.85
C ARG A 381 10.25 11.68 -19.07
N MET A 382 9.57 11.24 -18.00
CA MET A 382 8.77 12.08 -17.12
C MET A 382 9.61 13.24 -16.58
N ASN A 383 9.16 14.47 -16.83
CA ASN A 383 9.73 15.66 -16.21
C ASN A 383 8.78 16.14 -15.11
N VAL A 384 9.08 15.73 -13.87
CA VAL A 384 8.28 16.05 -12.68
C VAL A 384 8.23 17.55 -12.37
N PHE A 385 9.26 18.31 -12.77
CA PHE A 385 9.40 19.73 -12.44
C PHE A 385 8.64 20.67 -13.38
N LYS A 386 7.94 20.14 -14.40
CA LYS A 386 6.91 20.91 -15.11
C LYS A 386 5.74 21.30 -14.21
N ASN A 387 5.53 20.60 -13.08
CA ASN A 387 4.59 21.04 -12.06
C ASN A 387 5.31 21.97 -11.05
N PRO A 388 4.88 23.24 -10.90
CA PRO A 388 5.44 24.16 -9.90
C PRO A 388 5.38 23.65 -8.46
N ASP A 389 4.40 22.82 -8.11
CA ASP A 389 4.30 22.26 -6.77
C ASP A 389 5.33 21.17 -6.51
N ALA A 390 5.77 20.44 -7.54
CA ALA A 390 6.91 19.52 -7.44
C ALA A 390 8.23 20.28 -7.19
N VAL A 391 8.40 21.46 -7.81
CA VAL A 391 9.56 22.35 -7.59
C VAL A 391 9.59 22.85 -6.15
N LYS A 392 8.46 23.38 -5.64
CA LYS A 392 8.35 23.81 -4.23
C LYS A 392 8.62 22.67 -3.26
N LEU A 393 8.09 21.48 -3.57
CA LEU A 393 8.27 20.28 -2.75
C LEU A 393 9.75 19.90 -2.66
N ALA A 394 10.44 19.80 -3.80
CA ALA A 394 11.86 19.46 -3.83
C ALA A 394 12.74 20.50 -3.13
N HIS A 395 12.47 21.80 -3.27
CA HIS A 395 13.19 22.85 -2.55
C HIS A 395 13.08 22.73 -1.03
N LYS A 396 11.96 22.23 -0.49
CA LYS A 396 11.82 21.97 0.95
C LYS A 396 12.48 20.67 1.35
N MET A 397 12.12 19.58 0.68
CA MET A 397 12.42 18.22 1.11
C MET A 397 13.90 17.85 0.94
N ILE A 398 14.49 18.14 -0.22
CA ILE A 398 15.80 17.62 -0.58
C ILE A 398 16.90 18.18 0.35
N PRO A 399 16.95 19.48 0.68
CA PRO A 399 17.93 19.98 1.65
C PRO A 399 17.78 19.33 3.04
N ILE A 400 16.55 19.12 3.52
CA ILE A 400 16.30 18.49 4.82
C ILE A 400 16.78 17.02 4.82
N MET A 401 16.53 16.28 3.75
CA MET A 401 17.00 14.90 3.61
C MET A 401 18.53 14.83 3.57
N ASP A 402 19.18 15.79 2.90
CA ASP A 402 20.64 15.89 2.86
C ASP A 402 21.23 16.18 4.24
N GLU A 403 20.65 17.14 4.98
CA GLU A 403 21.05 17.47 6.36
C GLU A 403 20.88 16.29 7.33
N ARG A 404 19.96 15.36 7.02
CA ARG A 404 19.74 14.10 7.76
C ARG A 404 20.64 12.94 7.29
N GLY A 405 21.51 13.18 6.31
CA GLY A 405 22.45 12.19 5.77
C GLY A 405 21.79 11.11 4.92
N TYR A 406 20.62 11.37 4.34
CA TYR A 406 19.90 10.35 3.55
C TYR A 406 20.56 10.05 2.19
N PHE A 407 21.46 10.93 1.74
CA PHE A 407 22.18 10.79 0.48
C PHE A 407 23.65 10.38 0.64
N ASP A 408 24.07 10.07 1.88
CA ASP A 408 25.45 9.71 2.24
C ASP A 408 25.69 8.20 2.29
#